data_AF-A0A936AI02-F1
#
_entry.id   AF-A0A936AI02-F1
#
_cell.length_a   1.000
_cell.length_b   1.000
_cell.length_c   1.000
_cell.angle_alpha   90.00
_cell.angle_beta   90.00
_cell.angle_gamma   90.00
#
_symmetry.space_group_name_H-M   'P 1'
#
loop_
_entity.id
_entity.type
_entity.pdbx_description
1 polymer ?
#
loop_
_entity_poly.entity_id
_entity_poly.type
_entity_poly.pdbx_seq_one_letter_code
_entity_poly.pdbx_strand_id
1 'polypeptide(L)'
;MTLEPFTDLLHLLVLLLGVAASALGAGHALLTKRDPRSAAAWVSLCLFFPLLGVLLYLALGNNRIRTRAQRLHPLMTIAQPDSLAEPDPCDAESLIAAEYRNLAQLGRAASGNALLTGNSVEALHNGDQAYPAMLAAIRRARRYVYLATYIFDSRGIGREFVAALAEAQQRGVQVRVLLDGFGELYSFPRVGAALRRAGVEVQRFLPPRLFPPNFSINLRNHRKILVVDGAEAFTGGMNLRTKHVSGSEDHPPRVIDVHFHLCGPVVAQIERVFRADWTFCCGRVPLVEPGPQMLSGDAAECRVIVDGPDEDLDKLMWVLLGAISLARTSIRIMTPYFLPPRELAVALQIAALRGVAVTIVLPAHNNFPFMTWAAMHSIGFLLKSGVRVHFLDGPFVHSKLFLVDDYYAQIGSSNLDPRSLRLNFEMAVEVYHHAFGAEIAAHFRTSLEHARELQHGDWRGRSLPRRLRDAFFWMFSPYL
;
A
#
# COMPACT_ATOMS: atom_id res chain seq x y z
N MET A 1 -43.01 -46.34 27.08
CA MET A 1 -42.88 -44.88 27.23
C MET A 1 -42.18 -44.37 25.98
N THR A 2 -42.94 -43.81 25.06
CA THR A 2 -42.48 -43.36 23.73
C THR A 2 -41.66 -42.08 23.88
N LEU A 3 -40.51 -42.01 23.21
CA LEU A 3 -39.59 -40.86 23.23
C LEU A 3 -40.11 -39.62 22.47
N GLU A 4 -41.32 -39.68 21.92
CA GLU A 4 -41.90 -38.64 21.05
C GLU A 4 -42.05 -37.24 21.68
N PRO A 5 -42.46 -37.08 22.95
CA PRO A 5 -42.61 -35.75 23.54
C PRO A 5 -41.25 -35.04 23.72
N PHE A 6 -40.19 -35.83 23.93
CA PHE A 6 -38.84 -35.32 24.09
C PHE A 6 -38.27 -34.88 22.74
N THR A 7 -38.55 -35.63 21.67
CA THR A 7 -38.15 -35.23 20.33
C THR A 7 -38.87 -33.94 19.92
N ASP A 8 -40.17 -33.80 20.13
CA ASP A 8 -40.89 -32.58 19.72
C ASP A 8 -40.41 -31.32 20.44
N LEU A 9 -40.13 -31.43 21.75
CA LEU A 9 -39.55 -30.35 22.53
C LEU A 9 -38.16 -29.94 21.99
N LEU A 10 -37.35 -30.92 21.61
CA LEU A 10 -36.03 -30.67 21.02
C LEU A 10 -36.15 -29.98 19.65
N HIS A 11 -37.09 -30.40 18.80
CA HIS A 11 -37.31 -29.76 17.49
C HIS A 11 -37.77 -28.31 17.65
N LEU A 12 -38.69 -28.04 18.58
CA LEU A 12 -39.15 -26.70 18.89
C LEU A 12 -38.01 -25.81 19.41
N LEU A 13 -37.19 -26.35 20.31
CA LEU A 13 -36.03 -25.62 20.85
C LEU A 13 -35.02 -25.29 19.75
N VAL A 14 -34.69 -26.25 18.88
CA VAL A 14 -33.79 -26.04 17.74
C VAL A 14 -34.33 -24.99 16.79
N LEU A 15 -35.65 -25.00 16.52
CA LEU A 15 -36.31 -24.00 15.68
C LEU A 15 -36.22 -22.60 16.31
N LEU A 16 -36.56 -22.46 17.60
CA LEU A 16 -36.49 -21.18 18.31
C LEU A 16 -35.07 -20.62 18.36
N LEU A 17 -34.07 -21.48 18.64
CA LEU A 17 -32.66 -21.11 18.60
C LEU A 17 -32.23 -20.69 17.19
N GLY A 18 -32.69 -21.40 16.16
CA GLY A 18 -32.43 -21.05 14.76
C GLY A 18 -32.99 -19.69 14.38
N VAL A 19 -34.24 -19.38 14.76
CA VAL A 19 -34.87 -18.07 14.51
C VAL A 19 -34.15 -16.97 15.28
N ALA A 20 -33.84 -17.19 16.57
CA ALA A 20 -33.12 -16.21 17.38
C ALA A 20 -31.73 -15.92 16.82
N ALA A 21 -30.97 -16.95 16.44
CA ALA A 21 -29.66 -16.79 15.81
C ALA A 21 -29.77 -16.03 14.47
N SER A 22 -30.80 -16.29 13.69
CA SER A 22 -31.06 -15.63 12.40
C SER A 22 -31.39 -14.16 12.57
N ALA A 23 -32.25 -13.82 13.54
CA ALA A 23 -32.58 -12.44 13.89
C ALA A 23 -31.35 -11.67 14.39
N LEU A 24 -30.54 -12.29 15.26
CA LEU A 24 -29.27 -11.71 15.74
C LEU A 24 -28.26 -11.52 14.60
N GLY A 25 -28.09 -12.51 13.73
CA GLY A 25 -27.21 -12.44 12.58
C GLY A 25 -27.63 -11.34 11.59
N ALA A 26 -28.92 -11.26 11.29
CA ALA A 26 -29.50 -10.21 10.46
C ALA A 26 -29.36 -8.83 11.11
N GLY A 27 -29.68 -8.69 12.40
CA GLY A 27 -29.50 -7.44 13.14
C GLY A 27 -28.04 -6.98 13.17
N HIS A 28 -27.10 -7.90 13.40
CA HIS A 28 -25.67 -7.60 13.35
C HIS A 28 -25.24 -7.19 11.93
N ALA A 29 -25.71 -7.87 10.87
CA ALA A 29 -25.43 -7.48 9.49
C ALA A 29 -25.96 -6.08 9.16
N LEU A 30 -27.19 -5.77 9.59
CA LEU A 30 -27.83 -4.48 9.39
C LEU A 30 -27.06 -3.33 10.06
N LEU A 31 -26.54 -3.56 11.26
CA LEU A 31 -25.84 -2.53 12.04
C LEU A 31 -24.36 -2.34 11.65
N THR A 32 -23.71 -3.37 11.11
CA THR A 32 -22.24 -3.36 10.93
C THR A 32 -21.77 -3.21 9.49
N LYS A 33 -22.63 -3.48 8.51
CA LYS A 33 -22.32 -3.38 7.08
C LYS A 33 -22.55 -1.96 6.56
N ARG A 34 -21.51 -1.36 5.98
CA ARG A 34 -21.55 0.00 5.39
C ARG A 34 -22.18 0.02 3.99
N ASP A 35 -22.03 -1.06 3.23
CA ASP A 35 -22.62 -1.16 1.90
C ASP A 35 -24.04 -1.76 2.00
N PRO A 36 -25.09 -1.03 1.59
CA PRO A 36 -26.47 -1.48 1.73
C PRO A 36 -26.76 -2.75 0.92
N ARG A 37 -26.06 -2.97 -0.20
CA ARG A 37 -26.24 -4.19 -1.01
C ARG A 37 -25.69 -5.43 -0.29
N SER A 38 -24.50 -5.32 0.29
CA SER A 38 -23.91 -6.36 1.12
C SER A 38 -24.74 -6.59 2.39
N ALA A 39 -25.20 -5.51 3.05
CA ALA A 39 -26.07 -5.61 4.22
C ALA A 39 -27.36 -6.39 3.88
N ALA A 40 -28.06 -6.00 2.82
CA ALA A 40 -29.27 -6.66 2.35
C ALA A 40 -29.01 -8.14 2.02
N ALA A 41 -27.94 -8.46 1.29
CA ALA A 41 -27.60 -9.84 0.96
C ALA A 41 -27.37 -10.72 2.21
N TRP A 42 -26.62 -10.22 3.19
CA TRP A 42 -26.37 -10.96 4.43
C TRP A 42 -27.61 -11.05 5.33
N VAL A 43 -28.41 -10.00 5.41
CA VAL A 43 -29.71 -10.01 6.11
C VAL A 43 -30.62 -11.06 5.47
N SER A 44 -30.79 -11.04 4.15
CA SER A 44 -31.59 -12.03 3.43
C SER A 44 -31.08 -13.45 3.65
N LEU A 45 -29.77 -13.68 3.57
CA LEU A 45 -29.19 -15.00 3.77
C LEU A 45 -29.46 -15.51 5.20
N CYS A 46 -29.27 -14.66 6.22
CA CYS A 46 -29.59 -15.00 7.62
C CYS A 46 -31.07 -15.33 7.81
N LEU A 47 -31.99 -14.59 7.19
CA LEU A 47 -33.43 -14.79 7.35
C LEU A 47 -33.99 -15.99 6.57
N PHE A 48 -33.54 -16.21 5.33
CA PHE A 48 -34.06 -17.29 4.46
C PHE A 48 -33.42 -18.66 4.72
N PHE A 49 -32.21 -18.69 5.28
CA PHE A 49 -31.50 -19.92 5.59
C PHE A 49 -31.12 -19.93 7.08
N PRO A 50 -32.06 -20.25 7.99
CA PRO A 50 -31.77 -20.28 9.43
C PRO A 50 -30.58 -21.19 9.75
N LEU A 51 -29.76 -20.79 10.72
CA LEU A 51 -28.48 -21.42 11.07
C LEU A 51 -27.42 -21.36 9.97
N LEU A 52 -27.67 -21.87 8.76
CA LEU A 52 -26.68 -21.89 7.67
C LEU A 52 -26.27 -20.48 7.25
N GLY A 53 -27.23 -19.58 7.06
CA GLY A 53 -26.98 -18.19 6.69
C GLY A 53 -26.20 -17.44 7.77
N VAL A 54 -26.49 -17.72 9.04
CA VAL A 54 -25.73 -17.18 10.18
C VAL A 54 -24.31 -17.74 10.20
N LEU A 55 -24.12 -19.04 9.98
CA LEU A 55 -22.79 -19.66 9.92
C LEU A 55 -21.97 -19.07 8.77
N LEU A 56 -22.56 -18.93 7.58
CA LEU A 56 -21.92 -18.29 6.43
C LEU A 56 -21.62 -16.81 6.69
N TYR A 57 -22.54 -16.09 7.34
CA TYR A 57 -22.32 -14.70 7.76
C TYR A 57 -21.18 -14.59 8.76
N LEU A 58 -21.11 -15.45 9.77
CA LEU A 58 -20.04 -15.43 10.75
C LEU A 58 -18.70 -15.83 10.12
N ALA A 59 -18.69 -16.73 9.14
CA ALA A 59 -17.50 -17.19 8.42
C ALA A 59 -16.97 -16.14 7.43
N LEU A 60 -17.85 -15.53 6.63
CA LEU A 60 -17.50 -14.73 5.45
C LEU A 60 -18.00 -13.27 5.52
N GLY A 61 -19.11 -13.06 6.21
CA GLY A 61 -19.78 -11.76 6.31
C GLY A 61 -19.25 -10.87 7.43
N ASN A 62 -18.78 -11.42 8.55
CA ASN A 62 -18.17 -10.59 9.59
C ASN A 62 -16.78 -10.12 9.12
N ASN A 63 -16.55 -8.80 9.08
CA ASN A 63 -15.26 -8.25 8.67
C ASN A 63 -14.23 -8.38 9.81
N ARG A 64 -13.86 -9.64 10.11
CA ARG A 64 -12.92 -10.02 11.17
C ARG A 64 -11.57 -9.29 11.02
N ILE A 65 -11.23 -8.91 9.79
CA ILE A 65 -10.03 -8.15 9.44
C ILE A 65 -10.10 -6.75 10.07
N ARG A 66 -11.22 -6.03 9.89
CA ARG A 66 -11.44 -4.70 10.47
C ARG A 66 -11.50 -4.75 11.99
N THR A 67 -12.28 -5.66 12.58
CA THR A 67 -12.35 -5.81 14.04
C THR A 67 -10.99 -6.07 14.65
N ARG A 68 -10.15 -6.84 13.95
CA ARG A 68 -8.78 -7.09 14.37
C ARG A 68 -7.91 -5.85 14.23
N ALA A 69 -7.96 -5.16 13.10
CA ALA A 69 -7.20 -3.95 12.89
C ALA A 69 -7.55 -2.84 13.89
N GLN A 70 -8.83 -2.67 14.22
CA GLN A 70 -9.30 -1.79 15.30
C GLN A 70 -8.68 -2.14 16.66
N ARG A 71 -8.47 -3.42 16.96
CA ARG A 71 -7.76 -3.84 18.19
C ARG A 71 -6.27 -3.56 18.15
N LEU A 72 -5.68 -3.49 16.95
CA LEU A 72 -4.26 -3.16 16.77
C LEU A 72 -4.02 -1.65 16.76
N HIS A 73 -5.02 -0.84 16.41
CA HIS A 73 -4.87 0.60 16.25
C HIS A 73 -4.39 1.32 17.52
N PRO A 74 -4.98 1.15 18.72
CA PRO A 74 -4.47 1.80 19.93
C PRO A 74 -3.00 1.46 20.22
N LEU A 75 -2.58 0.23 19.90
CA LEU A 75 -1.19 -0.20 20.08
C LEU A 75 -0.23 0.48 19.10
N MET A 76 -0.72 0.94 17.94
CA MET A 76 0.05 1.71 16.97
C MET A 76 0.06 3.20 17.28
N THR A 77 -1.05 3.75 17.78
CA THR A 77 -1.13 5.16 18.20
C THR A 77 -0.26 5.43 19.43
N ILE A 78 -0.29 4.56 20.44
CA ILE A 78 0.58 4.64 21.64
C ILE A 78 2.07 4.52 21.26
N ALA A 79 2.36 3.87 20.13
CA ALA A 79 3.70 3.70 19.59
C ALA A 79 4.23 4.91 18.80
N GLN A 80 3.45 6.00 18.66
CA GLN A 80 3.93 7.28 18.11
C GLN A 80 4.52 8.13 19.24
N PRO A 81 5.86 8.23 19.40
CA PRO A 81 6.42 9.16 20.37
C PRO A 81 6.17 10.61 19.91
N ASP A 82 5.61 11.42 20.81
CA ASP A 82 5.35 12.88 20.67
C ASP A 82 6.61 13.73 20.43
N SER A 83 7.81 13.15 20.40
CA SER A 83 9.07 13.86 20.64
C SER A 83 9.77 14.45 19.42
N LEU A 84 9.14 14.47 18.24
CA LEU A 84 9.69 15.14 17.06
C LEU A 84 8.89 16.40 16.78
N ALA A 85 9.33 17.54 17.32
CA ALA A 85 8.76 18.84 17.02
C ALA A 85 8.77 19.06 15.50
N GLU A 86 7.59 19.15 14.89
CA GLU A 86 7.47 19.53 13.49
C GLU A 86 7.61 21.06 13.38
N PRO A 87 8.29 21.58 12.35
CA PRO A 87 8.33 23.02 12.05
C PRO A 87 6.92 23.60 11.96
N ASP A 88 6.77 24.92 12.17
CA ASP A 88 5.47 25.58 12.08
C ASP A 88 4.83 25.30 10.70
N PRO A 89 3.64 24.67 10.66
CA PRO A 89 3.03 24.24 9.42
C PRO A 89 2.63 25.40 8.47
N CYS A 90 2.57 26.65 8.95
CA CYS A 90 2.12 27.80 8.14
C CYS A 90 3.12 28.17 7.02
N ASP A 91 4.41 27.97 7.24
CA ASP A 91 5.44 28.46 6.32
C ASP A 91 5.50 27.62 5.04
N ALA A 92 5.44 26.29 5.14
CA ALA A 92 5.55 25.38 3.99
C ALA A 92 4.37 25.45 3.02
N GLU A 93 3.14 25.54 3.52
CA GLU A 93 1.94 25.59 2.66
C GLU A 93 1.83 26.91 1.88
N SER A 94 2.52 27.95 2.34
CA SER A 94 2.57 29.23 1.63
C SER A 94 3.44 29.17 0.37
N LEU A 95 4.42 28.26 0.34
CA LEU A 95 5.45 28.12 -0.70
C LEU A 95 4.99 27.31 -1.91
N ILE A 96 4.00 26.43 -1.73
CA ILE A 96 3.42 25.67 -2.85
C ILE A 96 2.49 26.52 -3.71
N ALA A 97 2.28 26.09 -4.96
CA ALA A 97 1.37 26.75 -5.89
C ALA A 97 -0.04 26.92 -5.29
N ALA A 98 -0.64 28.11 -5.48
CA ALA A 98 -1.84 28.55 -4.75
C ALA A 98 -3.03 27.60 -4.92
N GLU A 99 -3.17 27.01 -6.11
CA GLU A 99 -4.19 26.03 -6.45
C GLU A 99 -4.09 24.70 -5.67
N TYR A 100 -2.93 24.39 -5.08
CA TYR A 100 -2.70 23.18 -4.29
C TYR A 100 -2.77 23.40 -2.78
N ARG A 101 -2.95 24.64 -2.30
CA ARG A 101 -3.04 24.94 -0.85
C ARG A 101 -4.16 24.17 -0.16
N ASN A 102 -5.31 24.02 -0.81
CA ASN A 102 -6.41 23.22 -0.27
C ASN A 102 -6.07 21.72 -0.22
N LEU A 103 -5.23 21.22 -1.13
CA LEU A 103 -4.72 19.85 -1.06
C LEU A 103 -3.76 19.67 0.11
N ALA A 104 -2.88 20.64 0.33
CA ALA A 104 -1.97 20.63 1.47
C ALA A 104 -2.74 20.61 2.80
N GLN A 105 -3.77 21.45 2.95
CA GLN A 105 -4.65 21.45 4.11
C GLN A 105 -5.39 20.11 4.27
N LEU A 106 -5.93 19.55 3.19
CA LEU A 106 -6.59 18.24 3.20
C LEU A 106 -5.64 17.14 3.67
N GLY A 107 -4.43 17.07 3.10
CA GLY A 107 -3.48 16.03 3.50
C GLY A 107 -2.94 16.23 4.92
N ARG A 108 -2.90 17.46 5.46
CA ARG A 108 -2.63 17.69 6.89
C ARG A 108 -3.75 17.13 7.75
N ALA A 109 -5.00 17.48 7.42
CA ALA A 109 -6.16 16.97 8.15
C ALA A 109 -6.28 15.44 8.08
N ALA A 110 -5.92 14.84 6.94
CA ALA A 110 -5.97 13.39 6.75
C ALA A 110 -4.81 12.66 7.45
N SER A 111 -3.58 13.16 7.35
CA SER A 111 -2.38 12.46 7.86
C SER A 111 -2.02 12.81 9.30
N GLY A 112 -2.41 13.99 9.79
CA GLY A 112 -1.91 14.58 11.03
C GLY A 112 -0.49 15.15 10.93
N ASN A 113 0.18 15.01 9.78
CA ASN A 113 1.55 15.48 9.56
C ASN A 113 1.59 16.87 8.90
N ALA A 114 2.55 17.69 9.28
CA ALA A 114 2.86 18.94 8.60
C ALA A 114 3.49 18.68 7.21
N LEU A 115 3.33 19.66 6.32
CA LEU A 115 4.09 19.71 5.07
C LEU A 115 5.47 20.30 5.40
N LEU A 116 6.54 19.65 4.93
CA LEU A 116 7.91 20.01 5.28
C LEU A 116 8.65 20.55 4.06
N THR A 117 9.48 21.57 4.25
CA THR A 117 10.31 22.20 3.21
C THR A 117 11.76 21.73 3.27
N GLY A 118 12.55 22.07 2.25
CA GLY A 118 13.98 21.78 2.20
C GLY A 118 14.30 20.29 2.07
N ASN A 119 13.46 19.55 1.33
CA ASN A 119 13.71 18.14 1.02
C ASN A 119 14.24 17.99 -0.41
N SER A 120 15.09 16.99 -0.61
CA SER A 120 15.40 16.45 -1.94
C SER A 120 14.74 15.10 -2.11
N VAL A 121 14.32 14.82 -3.34
CA VAL A 121 13.75 13.53 -3.75
C VAL A 121 14.40 13.15 -5.07
N GLU A 122 15.13 12.04 -5.08
CA GLU A 122 15.77 11.48 -6.27
C GLU A 122 15.05 10.18 -6.65
N ALA A 123 14.62 10.05 -7.90
CA ALA A 123 14.06 8.80 -8.40
C ALA A 123 15.18 7.83 -8.81
N LEU A 124 15.15 6.63 -8.26
CA LEU A 124 16.07 5.54 -8.52
C LEU A 124 15.35 4.44 -9.30
N HIS A 125 15.71 4.29 -10.56
CA HIS A 125 15.10 3.33 -11.46
C HIS A 125 15.68 1.92 -11.27
N ASN A 126 14.80 0.96 -10.97
CA ASN A 126 15.12 -0.45 -10.79
C ASN A 126 16.16 -0.72 -9.69
N GLY A 127 16.50 -2.00 -9.53
CA GLY A 127 17.55 -2.44 -8.60
C GLY A 127 18.94 -1.97 -8.98
N ASP A 128 19.15 -1.66 -10.25
CA ASP A 128 20.44 -1.23 -10.79
C ASP A 128 20.88 0.13 -10.23
N GLN A 129 19.93 1.06 -9.98
CA GLN A 129 20.22 2.34 -9.33
C GLN A 129 19.93 2.29 -7.82
N ALA A 130 18.79 1.69 -7.43
CA ALA A 130 18.34 1.72 -6.03
C ALA A 130 19.26 0.95 -5.08
N TYR A 131 19.64 -0.29 -5.43
CA TYR A 131 20.37 -1.14 -4.48
C TYR A 131 21.80 -0.65 -4.20
N PRO A 132 22.59 -0.21 -5.19
CA PRO A 132 23.90 0.37 -4.91
C PRO A 132 23.82 1.60 -3.99
N ALA A 133 22.86 2.50 -4.22
CA ALA A 133 22.66 3.68 -3.37
C ALA A 133 22.31 3.29 -1.93
N MET A 134 21.37 2.36 -1.74
CA MET A 134 20.99 1.83 -0.43
C MET A 134 22.17 1.14 0.29
N LEU A 135 22.95 0.31 -0.43
CA LEU A 135 24.11 -0.36 0.15
C LEU A 135 25.21 0.63 0.53
N ALA A 136 25.43 1.67 -0.27
CA ALA A 136 26.38 2.74 0.04
C ALA A 136 25.96 3.51 1.30
N ALA A 137 24.67 3.84 1.44
CA ALA A 137 24.10 4.45 2.64
C ALA A 137 24.37 3.59 3.89
N ILE A 138 24.04 2.29 3.85
CA ILE A 138 24.28 1.35 4.95
C ILE A 138 25.77 1.26 5.33
N ARG A 139 26.67 1.26 4.33
CA ARG A 139 28.12 1.23 4.57
C ARG A 139 28.64 2.52 5.20
N ARG A 140 28.02 3.67 4.90
CA ARG A 140 28.39 4.99 5.46
C ARG A 140 27.78 5.26 6.84
N ALA A 141 26.77 4.50 7.23
CA ALA A 141 26.06 4.64 8.50
C ALA A 141 27.00 4.66 9.72
N ARG A 142 26.72 5.56 10.66
CA ARG A 142 27.52 5.82 11.87
C ARG A 142 26.75 5.61 13.18
N ARG A 143 25.43 5.78 13.18
CA ARG A 143 24.58 5.77 14.38
C ARG A 143 23.58 4.62 14.34
N TYR A 144 22.74 4.56 13.31
CA TYR A 144 21.72 3.52 13.16
C TYR A 144 21.28 3.30 11.72
N VAL A 145 20.80 2.08 11.48
CA VAL A 145 20.14 1.68 10.24
C VAL A 145 18.82 1.01 10.59
N TYR A 146 17.73 1.54 10.05
CA TYR A 146 16.39 0.97 10.18
C TYR A 146 15.91 0.50 8.81
N LEU A 147 15.57 -0.79 8.70
CA LEU A 147 15.09 -1.38 7.44
C LEU A 147 13.76 -2.09 7.67
N ALA A 148 12.69 -1.64 7.03
CA ALA A 148 11.43 -2.38 6.92
C ALA A 148 11.18 -2.77 5.45
N THR A 149 10.79 -4.02 5.21
CA THR A 149 10.43 -4.46 3.86
C THR A 149 9.48 -5.66 3.89
N TYR A 150 8.69 -5.80 2.82
CA TYR A 150 7.74 -6.90 2.67
C TYR A 150 8.46 -8.20 2.28
N ILE A 151 9.16 -8.25 1.15
CA ILE A 151 9.96 -9.41 0.72
C ILE A 151 11.44 -9.08 0.70
N PHE A 152 12.24 -9.96 1.29
CA PHE A 152 13.69 -9.87 1.31
C PHE A 152 14.29 -11.24 1.05
N ASP A 153 14.80 -11.41 -0.18
CA ASP A 153 15.47 -12.64 -0.60
C ASP A 153 16.81 -12.79 0.14
N SER A 154 17.17 -14.02 0.51
CA SER A 154 18.45 -14.30 1.21
C SER A 154 19.62 -14.58 0.26
N ARG A 155 19.35 -14.61 -1.04
CA ARG A 155 20.31 -14.93 -2.12
C ARG A 155 20.47 -13.74 -3.06
N GLY A 156 21.49 -13.79 -3.92
CA GLY A 156 21.81 -12.71 -4.86
C GLY A 156 22.05 -11.40 -4.10
N ILE A 157 21.43 -10.32 -4.56
CA ILE A 157 21.53 -8.99 -3.95
C ILE A 157 21.20 -9.00 -2.45
N GLY A 158 20.30 -9.88 -2.02
CA GLY A 158 19.93 -9.94 -0.61
C GLY A 158 21.07 -10.40 0.31
N ARG A 159 22.01 -11.20 -0.20
CA ARG A 159 23.23 -11.58 0.54
C ARG A 159 24.13 -10.37 0.76
N GLU A 160 24.19 -9.45 -0.20
CA GLU A 160 24.97 -8.21 -0.09
C GLU A 160 24.36 -7.28 0.96
N PHE A 161 23.03 -7.16 1.00
CA PHE A 161 22.35 -6.42 2.08
C PHE A 161 22.60 -7.04 3.44
N VAL A 162 22.51 -8.37 3.58
CA VAL A 162 22.83 -9.05 4.85
C VAL A 162 24.26 -8.77 5.28
N ALA A 163 25.22 -8.83 4.35
CA ALA A 163 26.63 -8.53 4.63
C ALA A 163 26.82 -7.06 5.06
N ALA A 164 26.28 -6.10 4.31
CA ALA A 164 26.42 -4.69 4.62
C ALA A 164 25.79 -4.31 5.98
N LEU A 165 24.63 -4.88 6.30
CA LEU A 165 23.96 -4.70 7.60
C LEU A 165 24.77 -5.33 8.74
N ALA A 166 25.36 -6.52 8.51
CA ALA A 166 26.22 -7.17 9.49
C ALA A 166 27.51 -6.36 9.74
N GLU A 167 28.14 -5.85 8.68
CA GLU A 167 29.32 -4.98 8.77
C GLU A 167 28.99 -3.70 9.54
N ALA A 168 27.84 -3.08 9.29
CA ALA A 168 27.40 -1.91 10.04
C ALA A 168 27.23 -2.22 11.53
N GLN A 169 26.56 -3.33 11.86
CA GLN A 169 26.40 -3.79 13.23
C GLN A 169 27.76 -4.04 13.92
N GLN A 170 28.74 -4.62 13.22
CA GLN A 170 30.09 -4.85 13.74
C GLN A 170 30.87 -3.56 14.00
N ARG A 171 30.60 -2.48 13.25
CA ARG A 171 31.16 -1.14 13.51
C ARG A 171 30.52 -0.43 14.72
N GLY A 172 29.52 -1.05 15.36
CA GLY A 172 28.79 -0.46 16.49
C GLY A 172 27.55 0.36 16.09
N VAL A 173 27.17 0.35 14.80
CA VAL A 173 25.93 0.98 14.32
C VAL A 173 24.73 0.14 14.82
N GLN A 174 23.67 0.79 15.32
CA GLN A 174 22.46 0.07 15.73
C GLN A 174 21.62 -0.34 14.52
N VAL A 175 21.64 -1.62 14.16
CA VAL A 175 20.89 -2.12 13.01
C VAL A 175 19.61 -2.85 13.43
N ARG A 176 18.46 -2.35 12.95
CA ARG A 176 17.13 -2.92 13.22
C ARG A 176 16.43 -3.25 11.91
N VAL A 177 16.04 -4.52 11.74
CA VAL A 177 15.35 -5.00 10.53
C VAL A 177 13.96 -5.53 10.88
N LEU A 178 12.94 -4.95 10.26
CA LEU A 178 11.56 -5.37 10.34
C LEU A 178 11.14 -6.09 9.05
N LEU A 179 10.68 -7.33 9.19
CA LEU A 179 10.20 -8.15 8.06
C LEU A 179 8.71 -8.41 8.19
N ASP A 180 7.95 -8.37 7.09
CA ASP A 180 6.59 -8.90 7.12
C ASP A 180 6.63 -10.43 7.30
N GLY A 181 5.81 -10.93 8.21
CA GLY A 181 5.84 -12.35 8.57
C GLY A 181 5.29 -13.30 7.50
N PHE A 182 4.44 -12.84 6.58
CA PHE A 182 4.06 -13.60 5.38
C PHE A 182 5.04 -13.35 4.23
N GLY A 183 5.48 -12.10 4.08
CA GLY A 183 6.47 -11.70 3.08
C GLY A 183 7.77 -12.51 3.15
N GLU A 184 8.27 -12.79 4.35
CA GLU A 184 9.47 -13.63 4.56
C GLU A 184 9.29 -15.08 4.04
N LEU A 185 8.04 -15.58 3.90
CA LEU A 185 7.78 -16.93 3.41
C LEU A 185 8.03 -17.10 1.90
N TYR A 186 8.07 -16.00 1.15
CA TYR A 186 8.38 -16.04 -0.29
C TYR A 186 9.87 -16.32 -0.59
N SER A 187 10.73 -16.31 0.42
CA SER A 187 12.17 -16.43 0.27
C SER A 187 12.70 -17.65 1.02
N PHE A 188 13.40 -18.54 0.31
CA PHE A 188 14.08 -19.70 0.88
C PHE A 188 15.58 -19.74 0.52
N PRO A 189 16.50 -19.85 1.50
CA PRO A 189 16.25 -19.87 2.94
C PRO A 189 15.70 -18.51 3.46
N ARG A 190 15.06 -18.51 4.63
CA ARG A 190 14.49 -17.29 5.22
C ARG A 190 15.59 -16.33 5.66
N VAL A 191 15.55 -15.08 5.22
CA VAL A 191 16.59 -14.07 5.48
C VAL A 191 16.73 -13.71 6.96
N GLY A 192 15.63 -13.74 7.73
CA GLY A 192 15.68 -13.40 9.16
C GLY A 192 16.57 -14.34 9.98
N ALA A 193 16.80 -15.57 9.51
CA ALA A 193 17.77 -16.47 10.14
C ALA A 193 19.22 -16.07 9.83
N ALA A 194 19.50 -15.60 8.61
CA ALA A 194 20.83 -15.13 8.22
C ALA A 194 21.21 -13.84 8.99
N LEU A 195 20.28 -12.88 9.06
CA LEU A 195 20.46 -11.63 9.81
C LEU A 195 20.71 -11.86 11.31
N ARG A 196 19.93 -12.72 11.96
CA ARG A 196 20.14 -13.04 13.38
C ARG A 196 21.47 -13.72 13.65
N ARG A 197 21.92 -14.62 12.76
CA ARG A 197 23.26 -15.23 12.88
C ARG A 197 24.39 -14.21 12.73
N ALA A 198 24.16 -13.14 11.98
CA ALA A 198 25.05 -12.01 11.85
C ALA A 198 24.97 -11.00 13.01
N GLY A 199 24.17 -11.27 14.05
CA GLY A 199 24.02 -10.38 15.20
C GLY A 199 23.10 -9.18 14.99
N VAL A 200 22.38 -9.11 13.86
CA VAL A 200 21.42 -8.03 13.57
C VAL A 200 20.11 -8.26 14.32
N GLU A 201 19.53 -7.20 14.89
CA GLU A 201 18.23 -7.27 15.55
C GLU A 201 17.11 -7.35 14.52
N VAL A 202 16.31 -8.43 14.57
CA VAL A 202 15.23 -8.68 13.59
C VAL A 202 13.89 -8.87 14.28
N GLN A 203 12.89 -8.12 13.85
CA GLN A 203 11.49 -8.29 14.25
C GLN A 203 10.63 -8.72 13.06
N ARG A 204 9.49 -9.34 13.37
CA ARG A 204 8.52 -9.81 12.36
C ARG A 204 7.15 -9.19 12.60
N PHE A 205 6.61 -8.57 11.57
CA PHE A 205 5.28 -7.98 11.60
C PHE A 205 4.20 -9.04 11.40
N LEU A 206 3.35 -9.24 12.42
CA LEU A 206 2.24 -10.20 12.44
C LEU A 206 2.56 -11.56 11.77
N PRO A 207 3.59 -12.30 12.23
CA PRO A 207 3.93 -13.59 11.64
C PRO A 207 2.81 -14.61 11.82
N PRO A 208 2.61 -15.51 10.85
CA PRO A 208 1.64 -16.58 11.00
C PRO A 208 2.05 -17.48 12.17
N ARG A 209 1.10 -17.79 13.05
CA ARG A 209 1.32 -18.66 14.22
C ARG A 209 0.26 -19.75 14.27
N LEU A 210 0.68 -20.96 14.62
CA LEU A 210 -0.22 -22.10 14.85
C LEU A 210 -0.88 -22.02 16.24
N PHE A 211 -0.14 -21.55 17.26
CA PHE A 211 -0.61 -21.46 18.64
C PHE A 211 -0.15 -20.18 19.34
N PRO A 212 -1.06 -19.35 19.88
CA PRO A 212 -2.48 -19.31 19.52
C PRO A 212 -2.65 -19.03 18.01
N PRO A 213 -3.69 -19.60 17.34
CA PRO A 213 -3.80 -19.55 15.89
C PRO A 213 -3.97 -18.11 15.39
N ASN A 214 -3.07 -17.72 14.50
CA ASN A 214 -3.07 -16.42 13.86
C ASN A 214 -2.63 -16.56 12.40
N PHE A 215 -3.60 -16.76 11.52
CA PHE A 215 -3.40 -16.83 10.06
C PHE A 215 -3.92 -15.56 9.39
N SER A 216 -3.57 -14.37 9.90
CA SER A 216 -3.99 -13.11 9.27
C SER A 216 -3.29 -12.92 7.93
N ILE A 217 -3.83 -13.51 6.87
CA ILE A 217 -3.39 -13.32 5.48
C ILE A 217 -3.58 -11.84 5.08
N ASN A 218 -4.57 -11.20 5.67
CA ASN A 218 -4.86 -9.78 5.55
C ASN A 218 -4.19 -9.01 6.70
N LEU A 219 -3.97 -7.70 6.60
CA LEU A 219 -3.15 -6.89 7.53
C LEU A 219 -1.65 -7.18 7.41
N ARG A 220 -1.05 -6.76 6.30
CA ARG A 220 0.38 -6.98 6.01
C ARG A 220 1.14 -5.66 6.04
N ASN A 221 2.38 -5.68 6.53
CA ASN A 221 3.26 -4.53 6.41
C ASN A 221 3.85 -4.52 5.01
N HIS A 222 3.37 -3.60 4.19
CA HIS A 222 3.78 -3.47 2.81
C HIS A 222 4.65 -2.23 2.59
N ARG A 223 5.06 -1.55 3.68
CA ARG A 223 5.98 -0.42 3.64
C ARG A 223 7.39 -0.91 3.33
N LYS A 224 8.13 -0.11 2.56
CA LYS A 224 9.53 -0.33 2.24
C LYS A 224 10.27 0.92 2.68
N ILE A 225 11.02 0.79 3.76
CA ILE A 225 11.66 1.90 4.45
C ILE A 225 13.09 1.49 4.73
N LEU A 226 14.05 2.30 4.30
CA LEU A 226 15.41 2.28 4.82
C LEU A 226 15.69 3.68 5.37
N VAL A 227 16.04 3.81 6.64
CA VAL A 227 16.51 5.07 7.23
C VAL A 227 17.93 4.87 7.73
N VAL A 228 18.81 5.79 7.39
CA VAL A 228 20.22 5.79 7.82
C VAL A 228 20.52 7.07 8.58
N ASP A 229 20.91 6.90 9.84
CA ASP A 229 21.32 7.97 10.77
C ASP A 229 20.31 9.12 10.95
N GLY A 230 19.07 8.96 10.48
CA GLY A 230 18.02 9.98 10.42
C GLY A 230 18.33 11.13 9.45
N ALA A 231 19.33 10.96 8.57
CA ALA A 231 19.76 11.97 7.61
C ALA A 231 19.26 11.67 6.19
N GLU A 232 19.16 10.39 5.82
CA GLU A 232 18.67 9.93 4.52
C GLU A 232 17.71 8.76 4.68
N ALA A 233 16.73 8.68 3.77
CA ALA A 233 15.76 7.61 3.70
C ALA A 233 15.58 7.09 2.28
N PHE A 234 15.16 5.83 2.16
CA PHE A 234 14.73 5.23 0.92
C PHE A 234 13.33 4.64 1.07
N THR A 235 12.46 4.90 0.10
CA THR A 235 11.11 4.33 0.06
C THR A 235 10.58 4.18 -1.37
N GLY A 236 9.49 3.42 -1.55
CA GLY A 236 8.89 3.17 -2.86
C GLY A 236 8.27 1.78 -3.00
N GLY A 237 8.15 1.28 -4.23
CA GLY A 237 7.49 0.01 -4.55
C GLY A 237 8.36 -1.24 -4.38
N MET A 238 9.68 -1.08 -4.33
CA MET A 238 10.65 -2.16 -4.48
C MET A 238 10.81 -3.06 -3.25
N ASN A 239 10.79 -4.37 -3.49
CA ASN A 239 11.24 -5.37 -2.51
C ASN A 239 12.74 -5.65 -2.70
N LEU A 240 13.41 -6.25 -1.73
CA LEU A 240 14.83 -6.63 -1.84
C LEU A 240 14.96 -7.97 -2.56
N ARG A 241 14.96 -7.95 -3.89
CA ARG A 241 14.93 -9.15 -4.74
C ARG A 241 15.73 -8.97 -6.02
N THR A 242 16.43 -10.02 -6.45
CA THR A 242 17.25 -10.00 -7.68
C THR A 242 16.44 -9.71 -8.95
N LYS A 243 15.11 -9.95 -8.94
CA LYS A 243 14.23 -9.71 -10.10
C LYS A 243 14.17 -8.25 -10.58
N HIS A 244 14.59 -7.30 -9.73
CA HIS A 244 14.64 -5.88 -10.04
C HIS A 244 15.97 -5.45 -10.67
N VAL A 245 16.97 -6.33 -10.73
CA VAL A 245 18.31 -6.04 -11.27
C VAL A 245 18.40 -6.60 -12.68
N SER A 246 19.10 -5.89 -13.55
CA SER A 246 19.48 -6.37 -14.88
C SER A 246 20.58 -7.44 -14.74
N GLY A 247 20.42 -8.59 -15.40
CA GLY A 247 21.43 -9.66 -15.34
C GLY A 247 22.62 -9.42 -16.27
N SER A 248 22.38 -8.77 -17.41
CA SER A 248 23.30 -8.33 -18.46
C SER A 248 22.52 -7.41 -19.42
N GLU A 249 23.17 -6.76 -20.40
CA GLU A 249 22.47 -5.98 -21.44
C GLU A 249 21.40 -6.82 -22.18
N ASP A 250 21.66 -8.10 -22.41
CA ASP A 250 20.72 -9.06 -23.03
C ASP A 250 19.66 -9.65 -22.06
N HIS A 251 19.74 -9.31 -20.76
CA HIS A 251 18.85 -9.83 -19.73
C HIS A 251 18.25 -8.69 -18.89
N PRO A 252 17.22 -7.99 -19.44
CA PRO A 252 16.55 -6.91 -18.74
C PRO A 252 15.92 -7.38 -17.43
N PRO A 253 15.66 -6.46 -16.49
CA PRO A 253 15.07 -6.82 -15.21
C PRO A 253 13.69 -7.44 -15.46
N ARG A 254 13.31 -8.44 -14.67
CA ARG A 254 11.99 -9.10 -14.81
C ARG A 254 10.86 -8.27 -14.22
N VAL A 255 11.20 -7.31 -13.36
CA VAL A 255 10.27 -6.39 -12.72
C VAL A 255 10.85 -4.98 -12.76
N ILE A 256 10.10 -4.05 -13.36
CA ILE A 256 10.45 -2.63 -13.40
C ILE A 256 9.74 -1.92 -12.25
N ASP A 257 10.44 -1.07 -11.53
CA ASP A 257 9.91 -0.33 -10.39
C ASP A 257 10.73 0.94 -10.16
N VAL A 258 10.19 1.90 -9.42
CA VAL A 258 10.89 3.13 -9.02
C VAL A 258 10.97 3.18 -7.50
N HIS A 259 12.19 3.36 -7.01
CA HIS A 259 12.47 3.65 -5.61
C HIS A 259 12.91 5.11 -5.49
N PHE A 260 12.90 5.65 -4.29
CA PHE A 260 13.18 7.06 -4.06
C PHE A 260 14.17 7.21 -2.93
N HIS A 261 15.21 8.02 -3.15
CA HIS A 261 16.10 8.51 -2.10
C HIS A 261 15.64 9.88 -1.67
N LEU A 262 15.50 10.06 -0.36
CA LEU A 262 15.00 11.29 0.24
C LEU A 262 15.99 11.77 1.30
N CYS A 263 16.35 13.04 1.22
CA CYS A 263 17.08 13.75 2.27
C CYS A 263 16.28 14.98 2.67
N GLY A 264 16.40 15.40 3.93
CA GLY A 264 15.66 16.54 4.47
C GLY A 264 14.74 16.19 5.62
N PRO A 265 13.98 17.17 6.13
CA PRO A 265 13.09 16.98 7.28
C PRO A 265 12.07 15.83 7.14
N VAL A 266 11.65 15.48 5.90
CA VAL A 266 10.72 14.37 5.65
C VAL A 266 11.24 13.01 6.14
N VAL A 267 12.56 12.84 6.26
CA VAL A 267 13.19 11.63 6.82
C VAL A 267 12.69 11.37 8.24
N ALA A 268 12.43 12.41 9.03
CA ALA A 268 11.92 12.29 10.39
C ALA A 268 10.49 11.70 10.41
N GLN A 269 9.63 12.09 9.47
CA GLN A 269 8.29 11.51 9.32
C GLN A 269 8.38 10.04 8.90
N ILE A 270 9.24 9.69 7.94
CA ILE A 270 9.47 8.30 7.51
C ILE A 270 10.00 7.44 8.68
N GLU A 271 10.94 7.97 9.45
CA GLU A 271 11.49 7.30 10.62
C GLU A 271 10.43 7.05 11.70
N ARG A 272 9.53 8.02 11.92
CA ARG A 272 8.39 7.87 12.85
C ARG A 272 7.52 6.66 12.48
N VAL A 273 7.27 6.45 11.18
CA VAL A 273 6.52 5.27 10.70
C VAL A 273 7.24 3.97 11.05
N PHE A 274 8.55 3.89 10.80
CA PHE A 274 9.33 2.70 11.18
C PHE A 274 9.30 2.46 12.70
N ARG A 275 9.50 3.51 13.50
CA ARG A 275 9.50 3.42 14.97
C ARG A 275 8.17 2.94 15.52
N ALA A 276 7.05 3.40 14.95
CA ALA A 276 5.72 2.93 15.31
C ALA A 276 5.55 1.43 15.01
N ASP A 277 5.93 0.99 13.80
CA ASP A 277 5.84 -0.42 13.41
C ASP A 277 6.76 -1.32 14.25
N TRP A 278 7.96 -0.84 14.59
CA TRP A 278 8.92 -1.55 15.43
C TRP A 278 8.39 -1.71 16.86
N THR A 279 7.93 -0.61 17.45
CA THR A 279 7.37 -0.59 18.81
C THR A 279 6.13 -1.47 18.88
N PHE A 280 5.27 -1.46 17.85
CA PHE A 280 4.16 -2.38 17.73
C PHE A 280 4.60 -3.86 17.76
N CYS A 281 5.72 -4.20 17.13
CA CYS A 281 6.19 -5.59 17.06
C CYS A 281 6.85 -6.09 18.35
N CYS A 282 7.58 -5.25 19.09
CA CYS A 282 8.35 -5.70 20.26
C CYS A 282 8.15 -4.91 21.55
N GLY A 283 7.22 -3.95 21.58
CA GLY A 283 6.89 -3.13 22.76
C GLY A 283 8.00 -2.18 23.22
N ARG A 284 9.04 -1.96 22.40
CA ARG A 284 10.20 -1.14 22.74
C ARG A 284 10.37 -0.03 21.72
N VAL A 285 10.38 1.22 22.19
CA VAL A 285 10.71 2.38 21.35
C VAL A 285 12.22 2.37 21.09
N PRO A 286 12.67 2.49 19.83
CA PRO A 286 14.07 2.72 19.50
C PRO A 286 14.67 3.88 20.31
N LEU A 287 15.69 3.61 21.15
CA LEU A 287 16.25 4.62 22.09
C LEU A 287 17.25 5.60 21.45
N VAL A 288 17.45 5.56 20.13
CA VAL A 288 18.43 6.45 19.49
C VAL A 288 17.82 7.82 19.30
N GLU A 289 18.52 8.86 19.77
CA GLU A 289 18.20 10.25 19.48
C GLU A 289 18.06 10.47 17.97
N PRO A 290 17.11 11.29 17.50
CA PRO A 290 16.92 11.55 16.08
C PRO A 290 18.20 12.01 15.37
N GLY A 291 18.28 11.73 14.08
CA GLY A 291 19.29 12.26 13.18
C GLY A 291 19.29 13.80 13.11
N PRO A 292 20.44 14.43 12.78
CA PRO A 292 20.40 15.82 12.37
C PRO A 292 19.57 15.95 11.08
N GLN A 293 18.62 16.89 11.06
CA GLN A 293 17.89 17.22 9.85
C GLN A 293 18.74 18.18 9.02
N MET A 294 19.25 17.70 7.87
CA MET A 294 19.96 18.54 6.93
C MET A 294 18.98 19.07 5.89
N LEU A 295 18.80 20.39 5.84
CA LEU A 295 18.04 21.01 4.77
C LEU A 295 18.77 20.77 3.44
N SER A 296 18.05 20.29 2.45
CA SER A 296 18.51 20.26 1.07
C SER A 296 18.42 21.66 0.47
N GLY A 297 19.36 21.99 -0.42
CA GLY A 297 19.27 23.19 -1.26
C GLY A 297 18.19 23.07 -2.35
N ASP A 298 17.80 21.84 -2.70
CA ASP A 298 16.59 21.57 -3.48
C ASP A 298 15.37 21.68 -2.57
N ALA A 299 14.38 22.47 -3.01
CA ALA A 299 13.23 22.86 -2.22
C ALA A 299 11.98 22.09 -2.64
N ALA A 300 11.96 20.77 -2.45
CA ALA A 300 10.72 20.02 -2.59
C ALA A 300 9.94 20.05 -1.26
N GLU A 301 8.66 20.41 -1.32
CA GLU A 301 7.76 20.27 -0.19
C GLU A 301 7.23 18.83 -0.12
N CYS A 302 7.46 18.16 1.00
CA CYS A 302 7.15 16.76 1.17
C CYS A 302 6.34 16.47 2.44
N ARG A 303 5.46 15.47 2.37
CA ARG A 303 4.71 14.97 3.53
C ARG A 303 4.48 13.48 3.42
N VAL A 304 4.68 12.76 4.52
CA VAL A 304 4.33 11.34 4.62
C VAL A 304 2.85 11.18 4.92
N ILE A 305 2.18 10.35 4.12
CA ILE A 305 0.84 9.84 4.40
C ILE A 305 0.95 8.35 4.72
N VAL A 306 0.42 7.98 5.88
CA VAL A 306 0.32 6.58 6.28
C VAL A 306 -1.10 6.11 6.05
N ASP A 307 -1.25 4.94 5.43
CA ASP A 307 -2.54 4.28 5.27
C ASP A 307 -2.52 2.91 5.95
N GLY A 308 -3.69 2.50 6.43
CA GLY A 308 -3.80 1.31 7.25
C GLY A 308 -5.24 0.91 7.55
N PRO A 309 -5.44 -0.33 8.05
CA PRO A 309 -6.75 -0.90 8.28
C PRO A 309 -7.48 -0.37 9.55
N ASP A 310 -7.19 0.84 10.01
CA ASP A 310 -7.70 1.43 11.26
C ASP A 310 -9.12 2.03 11.13
N GLU A 311 -9.56 2.84 12.10
CA GLU A 311 -10.89 3.49 12.06
C GLU A 311 -10.94 4.71 11.14
N ASP A 312 -9.79 5.32 10.86
CA ASP A 312 -9.63 6.42 9.92
C ASP A 312 -9.39 5.89 8.50
N LEU A 313 -10.23 4.92 8.10
CA LEU A 313 -10.22 4.35 6.77
C LEU A 313 -10.26 5.49 5.74
N ASP A 314 -9.46 5.34 4.68
CA ASP A 314 -9.47 6.16 3.47
C ASP A 314 -8.61 7.45 3.50
N LYS A 315 -7.65 7.63 4.44
CA LYS A 315 -6.73 8.80 4.46
C LYS A 315 -6.07 9.07 3.11
N LEU A 316 -5.41 8.03 2.57
CA LEU A 316 -4.74 8.10 1.27
C LEU A 316 -5.74 8.36 0.14
N MET A 317 -6.90 7.72 0.22
CA MET A 317 -7.98 7.85 -0.74
C MET A 317 -8.52 9.29 -0.75
N TRP A 318 -8.70 9.96 0.40
CA TRP A 318 -9.15 11.35 0.48
C TRP A 318 -8.19 12.28 -0.23
N VAL A 319 -6.89 12.11 0.02
CA VAL A 319 -5.85 12.90 -0.65
C VAL A 319 -5.84 12.64 -2.16
N LEU A 320 -5.95 11.38 -2.60
CA LEU A 320 -6.08 11.03 -4.02
C LEU A 320 -7.30 11.70 -4.67
N LEU A 321 -8.48 11.66 -4.03
CA LEU A 321 -9.67 12.34 -4.55
C LEU A 321 -9.50 13.86 -4.59
N GLY A 322 -8.88 14.44 -3.56
CA GLY A 322 -8.56 15.87 -3.52
C GLY A 322 -7.66 16.27 -4.67
N ALA A 323 -6.59 15.51 -4.90
CA ALA A 323 -5.63 15.75 -5.98
C ALA A 323 -6.29 15.63 -7.36
N ILE A 324 -7.09 14.58 -7.59
CA ILE A 324 -7.86 14.40 -8.84
C ILE A 324 -8.85 15.56 -9.05
N SER A 325 -9.49 16.01 -7.98
CA SER A 325 -10.47 17.11 -8.05
C SER A 325 -9.81 18.44 -8.41
N LEU A 326 -8.56 18.66 -8.00
CA LEU A 326 -7.80 19.89 -8.28
C LEU A 326 -7.06 19.85 -9.63
N ALA A 327 -6.88 18.68 -10.23
CA ALA A 327 -6.18 18.52 -11.51
C ALA A 327 -6.73 19.46 -12.59
N ARG A 328 -5.83 20.13 -13.31
CA ARG A 328 -6.16 21.15 -14.33
C ARG A 328 -5.81 20.69 -15.74
N THR A 329 -4.72 19.98 -15.90
CA THR A 329 -4.11 19.64 -17.20
C THR A 329 -4.00 18.14 -17.40
N SER A 330 -3.49 17.39 -16.40
CA SER A 330 -3.19 15.98 -16.55
C SER A 330 -3.18 15.20 -15.24
N ILE A 331 -3.55 13.92 -15.34
CA ILE A 331 -3.39 12.92 -14.29
C ILE A 331 -2.69 11.72 -14.91
N ARG A 332 -1.56 11.29 -14.35
CA ARG A 332 -0.83 10.10 -14.80
C ARG A 332 -0.68 9.11 -13.66
N ILE A 333 -1.04 7.86 -13.94
CA ILE A 333 -1.05 6.78 -12.94
C ILE A 333 -0.26 5.60 -13.49
N MET A 334 0.68 5.08 -12.72
CA MET A 334 1.37 3.83 -13.00
C MET A 334 1.23 2.92 -11.79
N THR A 335 0.66 1.74 -11.96
CA THR A 335 0.40 0.81 -10.85
C THR A 335 0.35 -0.65 -11.34
N PRO A 336 0.84 -1.63 -10.56
CA PRO A 336 0.77 -3.04 -10.98
C PRO A 336 -0.66 -3.59 -11.02
N TYR A 337 -1.50 -3.16 -10.07
CA TYR A 337 -2.86 -3.64 -9.90
C TYR A 337 -3.79 -2.43 -9.82
N PHE A 338 -4.78 -2.41 -10.71
CA PHE A 338 -5.70 -1.31 -10.84
C PHE A 338 -7.14 -1.82 -10.73
N LEU A 339 -7.63 -1.78 -9.50
CA LEU A 339 -9.01 -2.10 -9.13
C LEU A 339 -9.55 -0.93 -8.30
N PRO A 340 -9.66 0.27 -8.90
CA PRO A 340 -10.00 1.47 -8.16
C PRO A 340 -11.38 1.30 -7.50
N PRO A 341 -11.54 1.71 -6.24
CA PRO A 341 -12.86 1.87 -5.63
C PRO A 341 -13.76 2.76 -6.49
N ARG A 342 -15.08 2.63 -6.31
CA ARG A 342 -16.06 3.35 -7.13
C ARG A 342 -15.85 4.86 -7.08
N GLU A 343 -15.52 5.38 -5.92
CA GLU A 343 -15.26 6.78 -5.63
C GLU A 343 -14.10 7.30 -6.49
N LEU A 344 -12.98 6.56 -6.49
CA LEU A 344 -11.78 6.88 -7.27
C LEU A 344 -12.06 6.79 -8.78
N ALA A 345 -12.75 5.73 -9.22
CA ALA A 345 -13.11 5.55 -10.62
C ALA A 345 -14.03 6.67 -11.13
N VAL A 346 -14.97 7.13 -10.32
CA VAL A 346 -15.87 8.25 -10.67
C VAL A 346 -15.10 9.57 -10.72
N ALA A 347 -14.20 9.83 -9.77
CA ALA A 347 -13.38 11.04 -9.78
C ALA A 347 -12.51 11.14 -11.04
N LEU A 348 -11.88 10.04 -11.45
CA LEU A 348 -11.10 9.99 -12.70
C LEU A 348 -11.96 10.24 -13.94
N GLN A 349 -13.19 9.70 -13.98
CA GLN A 349 -14.13 9.98 -15.07
C GLN A 349 -14.53 11.46 -15.11
N ILE A 350 -14.82 12.05 -13.95
CA ILE A 350 -15.17 13.48 -13.86
C ILE A 350 -14.01 14.36 -14.33
N ALA A 351 -12.77 14.04 -13.92
CA ALA A 351 -11.59 14.76 -14.39
C ALA A 351 -11.44 14.67 -15.92
N ALA A 352 -11.58 13.47 -16.50
CA ALA A 352 -11.53 13.29 -17.95
C ALA A 352 -12.64 14.07 -18.69
N LEU A 353 -13.88 14.06 -18.15
CA LEU A 353 -15.00 14.83 -18.70
C LEU A 353 -14.81 16.35 -18.60
N ARG A 354 -14.02 16.82 -17.63
CA ARG A 354 -13.60 18.23 -17.51
C ARG A 354 -12.50 18.63 -18.52
N GLY A 355 -12.01 17.69 -19.32
CA GLY A 355 -10.92 17.92 -20.28
C GLY A 355 -9.51 17.68 -19.72
N VAL A 356 -9.38 17.15 -18.50
CA VAL A 356 -8.08 16.76 -17.94
C VAL A 356 -7.59 15.50 -18.65
N ALA A 357 -6.33 15.49 -19.10
CA ALA A 357 -5.74 14.32 -19.74
C ALA A 357 -5.42 13.22 -18.69
N VAL A 358 -6.28 12.21 -18.61
CA VAL A 358 -6.10 11.09 -17.66
C VAL A 358 -5.46 9.89 -18.36
N THR A 359 -4.25 9.51 -17.95
CA THR A 359 -3.48 8.39 -18.48
C THR A 359 -3.15 7.38 -17.40
N ILE A 360 -3.49 6.11 -17.63
CA ILE A 360 -3.18 5.00 -16.73
C ILE A 360 -2.29 4.00 -17.45
N VAL A 361 -1.15 3.66 -16.85
CA VAL A 361 -0.19 2.67 -17.34
C VAL A 361 -0.23 1.43 -16.44
N LEU A 362 -0.53 0.28 -17.03
CA LEU A 362 -0.66 -1.02 -16.38
C LEU A 362 0.30 -2.03 -17.01
N PRO A 363 0.74 -3.07 -16.29
CA PRO A 363 1.51 -4.15 -16.89
C PRO A 363 0.64 -4.98 -17.85
N ALA A 364 1.13 -5.28 -19.05
CA ALA A 364 0.48 -6.22 -19.96
C ALA A 364 0.43 -7.64 -19.36
N HIS A 365 1.47 -8.02 -18.63
CA HIS A 365 1.60 -9.32 -17.98
C HIS A 365 1.71 -9.16 -16.47
N ASN A 366 0.65 -9.54 -15.76
CA ASN A 366 0.63 -9.58 -14.30
C ASN A 366 1.15 -10.93 -13.78
N ASN A 367 1.88 -10.90 -12.66
CA ASN A 367 2.22 -12.11 -11.89
C ASN A 367 0.97 -12.85 -11.38
N PHE A 368 -0.15 -12.14 -11.22
CA PHE A 368 -1.46 -12.68 -10.91
C PHE A 368 -2.46 -12.35 -12.03
N PRO A 369 -2.64 -13.24 -13.03
CA PRO A 369 -3.48 -12.95 -14.21
C PRO A 369 -4.92 -12.53 -13.88
N PHE A 370 -5.47 -13.05 -12.78
CA PHE A 370 -6.81 -12.71 -12.32
C PHE A 370 -6.98 -11.24 -11.92
N MET A 371 -5.91 -10.55 -11.52
CA MET A 371 -5.94 -9.11 -11.26
C MET A 371 -6.24 -8.33 -12.55
N THR A 372 -5.59 -8.68 -13.66
CA THR A 372 -5.89 -8.10 -14.98
C THR A 372 -7.33 -8.41 -15.39
N TRP A 373 -7.82 -9.64 -15.18
CA TRP A 373 -9.19 -10.01 -15.55
C TRP A 373 -10.23 -9.20 -14.79
N ALA A 374 -10.05 -9.03 -13.47
CA ALA A 374 -10.93 -8.19 -12.66
C ALA A 374 -10.87 -6.71 -13.10
N ALA A 375 -9.66 -6.17 -13.36
CA ALA A 375 -9.47 -4.80 -13.81
C ALA A 375 -10.14 -4.53 -15.17
N MET A 376 -10.06 -5.50 -16.09
CA MET A 376 -10.66 -5.40 -17.42
C MET A 376 -12.19 -5.28 -17.41
N HIS A 377 -12.85 -5.65 -16.31
CA HIS A 377 -14.28 -5.36 -16.11
C HIS A 377 -14.51 -3.87 -15.80
N SER A 378 -13.75 -3.28 -14.88
CA SER A 378 -13.93 -1.89 -14.43
C SER A 378 -13.39 -0.85 -15.42
N ILE A 379 -12.32 -1.17 -16.17
CA ILE A 379 -11.68 -0.28 -17.14
C ILE A 379 -12.67 0.26 -18.19
N GLY A 380 -13.69 -0.52 -18.58
CA GLY A 380 -14.64 -0.10 -19.61
C GLY A 380 -15.39 1.20 -19.29
N PHE A 381 -15.69 1.41 -18.01
CA PHE A 381 -16.37 2.63 -17.56
C PHE A 381 -15.45 3.86 -17.67
N LEU A 382 -14.15 3.68 -17.47
CA LEU A 382 -13.15 4.74 -17.58
C LEU A 382 -12.91 5.12 -19.05
N LEU A 383 -12.71 4.13 -19.92
CA LEU A 383 -12.48 4.34 -21.36
C LEU A 383 -13.60 5.16 -22.01
N LYS A 384 -14.86 4.92 -21.61
CA LYS A 384 -16.03 5.64 -22.14
C LYS A 384 -15.97 7.15 -21.85
N SER A 385 -15.31 7.55 -20.76
CA SER A 385 -15.24 8.95 -20.30
C SER A 385 -14.01 9.68 -20.81
N GLY A 386 -13.20 9.07 -21.68
CA GLY A 386 -11.99 9.67 -22.25
C GLY A 386 -10.70 9.37 -21.47
N VAL A 387 -10.76 8.52 -20.45
CA VAL A 387 -9.55 8.04 -19.75
C VAL A 387 -8.78 7.11 -20.69
N ARG A 388 -7.47 7.34 -20.84
CA ARG A 388 -6.59 6.54 -21.67
C ARG A 388 -5.89 5.49 -20.83
N VAL A 389 -5.98 4.22 -21.23
CA VAL A 389 -5.37 3.10 -20.52
C VAL A 389 -4.37 2.41 -21.44
N HIS A 390 -3.12 2.32 -20.99
CA HIS A 390 -2.01 1.74 -21.71
C HIS A 390 -1.49 0.51 -20.98
N PHE A 391 -1.23 -0.56 -21.72
CA PHE A 391 -0.58 -1.76 -21.22
C PHE A 391 0.88 -1.75 -21.66
N LEU A 392 1.80 -1.69 -20.70
CA LEU A 392 3.23 -1.76 -20.95
C LEU A 392 3.62 -3.21 -21.25
N ASP A 393 4.16 -3.45 -22.44
CA ASP A 393 4.73 -4.74 -22.80
C ASP A 393 6.12 -4.91 -22.16
N GLY A 394 6.58 -6.16 -22.06
CA GLY A 394 7.87 -6.48 -21.44
C GLY A 394 7.77 -6.82 -19.94
N PRO A 395 8.77 -6.43 -19.12
CA PRO A 395 8.82 -6.79 -17.70
C PRO A 395 7.61 -6.32 -16.89
N PHE A 396 7.34 -7.02 -15.79
CA PHE A 396 6.23 -6.67 -14.91
C PHE A 396 6.47 -5.31 -14.23
N VAL A 397 5.63 -4.32 -14.52
CA VAL A 397 5.66 -3.00 -13.88
C VAL A 397 5.08 -3.08 -12.49
N HIS A 398 5.89 -2.71 -11.50
CA HIS A 398 5.52 -2.68 -10.10
C HIS A 398 5.63 -1.28 -9.47
N SER A 399 5.91 -0.24 -10.26
CA SER A 399 5.88 1.15 -9.80
C SER A 399 4.51 1.55 -9.25
N LYS A 400 4.46 2.45 -8.26
CA LYS A 400 3.24 3.08 -7.74
C LYS A 400 3.39 4.59 -7.80
N LEU A 401 3.07 5.15 -8.95
CA LEU A 401 3.24 6.56 -9.26
C LEU A 401 1.88 7.18 -9.54
N PHE A 402 1.62 8.30 -8.89
CA PHE A 402 0.47 9.14 -9.17
C PHE A 402 0.97 10.58 -9.34
N LEU A 403 0.73 11.18 -10.51
CA LEU A 403 1.24 12.50 -10.87
C LEU A 403 0.09 13.36 -11.39
N VAL A 404 0.00 14.59 -10.90
CA VAL A 404 -0.98 15.60 -11.31
C VAL A 404 -0.25 16.86 -11.76
N ASP A 405 -0.60 17.31 -12.97
CA ASP A 405 -0.12 18.56 -13.59
C ASP A 405 1.41 18.76 -13.58
N ASP A 406 2.17 17.66 -13.66
CA ASP A 406 3.65 17.66 -13.63
C ASP A 406 4.24 18.41 -12.43
N TYR A 407 3.49 18.48 -11.31
CA TYR A 407 3.84 19.23 -10.12
C TYR A 407 3.60 18.46 -8.82
N TYR A 408 2.39 17.93 -8.63
CA TYR A 408 2.05 17.13 -7.47
C TYR A 408 2.27 15.65 -7.79
N ALA A 409 3.16 15.01 -7.04
CA ALA A 409 3.40 13.58 -7.12
C ALA A 409 3.06 12.89 -5.80
N GLN A 410 2.54 11.68 -5.89
CA GLN A 410 2.45 10.75 -4.79
C GLN A 410 3.21 9.48 -5.16
N ILE A 411 4.20 9.17 -4.32
CA ILE A 411 5.14 8.06 -4.49
C ILE A 411 5.10 7.17 -3.26
N GLY A 412 5.42 5.88 -3.36
CA GLY A 412 5.49 5.01 -2.19
C GLY A 412 5.15 3.55 -2.49
N SER A 413 4.49 2.90 -1.53
CA SER A 413 4.22 1.46 -1.58
C SER A 413 2.79 1.08 -2.00
N SER A 414 1.86 2.04 -1.97
CA SER A 414 0.42 1.77 -2.14
C SER A 414 -0.01 1.58 -3.59
N ASN A 415 -0.65 0.45 -3.88
CA ASN A 415 -1.33 0.21 -5.14
C ASN A 415 -2.73 0.85 -5.15
N LEU A 416 -3.35 0.93 -6.34
CA LEU A 416 -4.74 1.39 -6.48
C LEU A 416 -5.71 0.20 -6.57
N ASP A 417 -5.67 -0.65 -5.54
CA ASP A 417 -6.58 -1.79 -5.36
C ASP A 417 -7.18 -1.78 -3.93
N PRO A 418 -8.34 -2.45 -3.72
CA PRO A 418 -9.05 -2.38 -2.44
C PRO A 418 -8.24 -2.97 -1.28
N ARG A 419 -7.37 -3.95 -1.55
CA ARG A 419 -6.52 -4.55 -0.52
C ARG A 419 -5.45 -3.56 -0.05
N SER A 420 -4.77 -2.87 -0.96
CA SER A 420 -3.76 -1.87 -0.63
C SER A 420 -4.38 -0.69 0.13
N LEU A 421 -5.50 -0.15 -0.37
CA LEU A 421 -6.15 1.04 0.17
C LEU A 421 -6.94 0.81 1.47
N ARG A 422 -7.11 -0.43 1.92
CA ARG A 422 -7.94 -0.74 3.11
C ARG A 422 -7.37 -1.76 4.07
N LEU A 423 -6.52 -2.67 3.60
CA LEU A 423 -6.12 -3.84 4.37
C LEU A 423 -4.62 -3.87 4.68
N ASN A 424 -3.78 -3.31 3.83
CA ASN A 424 -2.34 -3.27 4.06
C ASN A 424 -1.95 -2.03 4.86
N PHE A 425 -0.85 -2.15 5.58
CA PHE A 425 -0.13 -1.00 6.11
C PHE A 425 0.76 -0.48 4.96
N GLU A 426 0.39 0.67 4.43
CA GLU A 426 1.06 1.32 3.31
C GLU A 426 1.65 2.66 3.75
N MET A 427 2.54 3.21 2.93
CA MET A 427 3.08 4.55 3.10
C MET A 427 3.22 5.22 1.74
N ALA A 428 2.80 6.46 1.66
CA ALA A 428 3.02 7.34 0.53
C ALA A 428 3.73 8.61 0.97
N VAL A 429 4.44 9.24 0.06
CA VAL A 429 5.03 10.56 0.23
C VAL A 429 4.41 11.46 -0.83
N GLU A 430 3.78 12.54 -0.40
CA GLU A 430 3.41 13.66 -1.25
C GLU A 430 4.66 14.48 -1.56
N VAL A 431 4.82 14.88 -2.80
CA VAL A 431 5.91 15.73 -3.28
C VAL A 431 5.31 16.83 -4.14
N TYR A 432 5.53 18.08 -3.76
CA TYR A 432 5.17 19.25 -4.54
C TYR A 432 6.46 19.86 -5.09
N HIS A 433 6.77 19.59 -6.36
CA HIS A 433 8.02 20.07 -6.95
C HIS A 433 8.00 19.96 -8.48
N HIS A 434 8.26 21.07 -9.19
CA HIS A 434 8.21 21.09 -10.65
C HIS A 434 9.29 20.22 -11.31
N ALA A 435 10.54 20.28 -10.84
CA ALA A 435 11.61 19.53 -11.48
C ALA A 435 11.40 18.02 -11.32
N PHE A 436 11.00 17.60 -10.12
CA PHE A 436 10.68 16.19 -9.85
C PHE A 436 9.42 15.75 -10.63
N GLY A 437 8.37 16.57 -10.66
CA GLY A 437 7.18 16.27 -11.45
C GLY A 437 7.49 16.11 -12.95
N ALA A 438 8.37 16.95 -13.50
CA ALA A 438 8.84 16.84 -14.88
C ALA A 438 9.68 15.58 -15.14
N GLU A 439 10.52 15.18 -14.20
CA GLU A 439 11.29 13.93 -14.24
C GLU A 439 10.35 12.71 -14.31
N ILE A 440 9.38 12.63 -13.40
CA ILE A 440 8.38 11.55 -13.40
C ILE A 440 7.54 11.59 -14.68
N ALA A 441 7.15 12.78 -15.17
CA ALA A 441 6.45 12.91 -16.44
C ALA A 441 7.27 12.39 -17.62
N ALA A 442 8.59 12.62 -17.63
CA ALA A 442 9.50 12.06 -18.63
C ALA A 442 9.52 10.53 -18.56
N HIS A 443 9.58 9.95 -17.36
CA HIS A 443 9.49 8.50 -17.18
C HIS A 443 8.18 7.92 -17.75
N PHE A 444 7.05 8.60 -17.57
CA PHE A 444 5.78 8.22 -18.22
C PHE A 444 5.89 8.26 -19.75
N ARG A 445 6.46 9.33 -20.33
CA ARG A 445 6.61 9.46 -21.79
C ARG A 445 7.43 8.30 -22.37
N THR A 446 8.60 8.01 -21.80
CA THR A 446 9.47 6.91 -22.24
C THR A 446 8.79 5.55 -22.08
N SER A 447 8.02 5.35 -21.00
CA SER A 447 7.25 4.13 -20.81
C SER A 447 6.17 3.97 -21.89
N LEU A 448 5.48 5.05 -22.25
CA LEU A 448 4.41 5.02 -23.25
C LEU A 448 4.90 4.67 -24.66
N GLU A 449 6.17 4.90 -24.99
CA GLU A 449 6.77 4.48 -26.27
C GLU A 449 6.72 2.96 -26.48
N HIS A 450 6.68 2.19 -25.39
CA HIS A 450 6.64 0.73 -25.38
C HIS A 450 5.29 0.17 -24.91
N ALA A 451 4.27 1.02 -24.82
CA ALA A 451 2.97 0.64 -24.29
C ALA A 451 1.89 0.62 -25.38
N ARG A 452 1.01 -0.38 -25.31
CA ARG A 452 -0.16 -0.47 -26.18
C ARG A 452 -1.37 0.20 -25.52
N GLU A 453 -1.96 1.18 -26.19
CA GLU A 453 -3.22 1.76 -25.75
C GLU A 453 -4.39 0.79 -25.97
N LEU A 454 -5.21 0.59 -24.94
CA LEU A 454 -6.45 -0.16 -25.04
C LEU A 454 -7.56 0.73 -25.60
N GLN A 455 -7.92 0.50 -26.85
CA GLN A 455 -9.03 1.20 -27.49
C GLN A 455 -10.37 0.73 -26.93
N HIS A 456 -11.33 1.65 -26.79
CA HIS A 456 -12.67 1.32 -26.31
C HIS A 456 -13.41 0.33 -27.23
N GLY A 457 -13.15 0.38 -28.54
CA GLY A 457 -13.65 -0.60 -29.52
C GLY A 457 -13.15 -2.01 -29.24
N ASP A 458 -11.84 -2.16 -29.02
CA ASP A 458 -11.21 -3.45 -28.67
C ASP A 458 -11.76 -4.01 -27.35
N TRP A 459 -11.93 -3.14 -26.35
CA TRP A 459 -12.53 -3.53 -25.07
C TRP A 459 -13.96 -4.03 -25.23
N ARG A 460 -14.79 -3.39 -26.08
CA ARG A 460 -16.17 -3.83 -26.36
C ARG A 460 -16.23 -5.11 -27.20
N GLY A 461 -15.31 -5.29 -28.14
CA GLY A 461 -15.24 -6.42 -29.07
C GLY A 461 -14.80 -7.75 -28.45
N ARG A 462 -14.47 -7.78 -27.15
CA ARG A 462 -14.06 -9.02 -26.47
C ARG A 462 -15.20 -10.05 -26.46
N SER A 463 -14.83 -11.31 -26.76
CA SER A 463 -15.74 -12.46 -26.73
C SER A 463 -16.49 -12.62 -25.40
N LEU A 464 -17.73 -13.11 -25.43
CA LEU A 464 -18.54 -13.35 -24.23
C LEU A 464 -17.83 -14.19 -23.14
N PRO A 465 -17.10 -15.28 -23.44
CA PRO A 465 -16.38 -16.04 -22.41
C PRO A 465 -15.36 -15.20 -21.63
N ARG A 466 -14.59 -14.33 -22.32
CA ARG A 466 -13.64 -13.41 -21.68
C ARG A 466 -14.38 -12.41 -20.78
N ARG A 467 -15.50 -11.86 -21.23
CA ARG A 467 -16.30 -10.91 -20.45
C ARG A 467 -16.90 -11.55 -19.19
N LEU A 468 -17.39 -12.79 -19.29
CA LEU A 468 -17.93 -13.54 -18.14
C LEU A 468 -16.83 -13.87 -17.12
N ARG A 469 -15.65 -14.31 -17.58
CA ARG A 469 -14.49 -14.52 -16.71
C ARG A 469 -14.11 -13.23 -15.98
N ASP A 470 -13.97 -12.14 -16.71
CA ASP A 470 -13.56 -10.84 -16.15
C ASP A 470 -14.59 -10.35 -15.11
N ALA A 471 -15.89 -10.49 -15.38
CA ALA A 471 -16.96 -10.18 -14.44
C ALA A 471 -16.93 -11.08 -13.19
N PHE A 472 -16.67 -12.39 -13.35
CA PHE A 472 -16.55 -13.32 -12.23
C PHE A 472 -15.42 -12.90 -11.28
N PHE A 473 -14.22 -12.64 -11.80
CA PHE A 473 -13.10 -12.19 -10.95
C PHE A 473 -13.32 -10.80 -10.36
N TRP A 474 -13.97 -9.90 -11.09
CA TRP A 474 -14.34 -8.57 -10.58
C TRP A 474 -15.25 -8.65 -9.34
N MET A 475 -16.14 -9.64 -9.22
CA MET A 475 -16.96 -9.81 -8.01
C MET A 475 -16.12 -10.04 -6.75
N PHE A 476 -14.90 -10.56 -6.89
CA PHE A 476 -13.97 -10.78 -5.78
C PHE A 476 -13.08 -9.58 -5.47
N SER A 477 -13.23 -8.45 -6.19
CA SER A 477 -12.41 -7.23 -5.98
C SER A 477 -12.27 -6.79 -4.51
N PRO A 478 -13.27 -6.91 -3.62
CA PRO A 478 -13.08 -6.55 -2.20
C PRO A 478 -12.02 -7.38 -1.45
N TYR A 479 -11.60 -8.51 -2.01
CA TYR A 479 -10.62 -9.45 -1.43
C TYR A 479 -9.33 -9.57 -2.24
N LEU A 480 -9.32 -9.04 -3.46
CA LEU A 480 -8.16 -8.91 -4.33
C LEU A 480 -7.40 -7.65 -3.93
#